data_AF-A0A448MP86-F1
#
_entry.id   AF-A0A448MP86-F1
#
_cell.length_a   1.000
_cell.length_b   1.000
_cell.length_c   1.000
_cell.angle_alpha   90.00
_cell.angle_beta   90.00
_cell.angle_gamma   90.00
#
_symmetry.space_group_name_H-M   'P 1'
#
loop_
_entity.id
_entity.type
_entity.pdbx_description
1 polymer ?
#
loop_
_entity_poly.entity_id
_entity_poly.type
_entity_poly.pdbx_seq_one_letter_code
_entity_poly.pdbx_strand_id
1 'polypeptide(L)' 'MATLEQNLQEILQGSIEDLGCELWGIECQRSGRFMTVRVFIDKEGGVTIDDCADISRQVSAIWM' A
#
# COMPACT_ATOMS: atom_id res chain seq x y z
N MET A 1 13.08 16.92 -0.08
CA MET A 1 13.12 15.78 0.85
C MET A 1 11.82 15.02 0.65
N ALA A 2 11.87 13.77 0.19
CA ALA A 2 10.66 13.00 -0.02
C ALA A 2 10.08 12.60 1.34
N THR A 3 8.78 12.78 1.53
CA THR A 3 8.08 12.36 2.75
C THR A 3 8.02 10.83 2.78
N LEU A 4 7.94 10.24 3.97
CA LEU A 4 7.84 8.77 4.16
C LEU A 4 6.73 8.17 3.28
N GLU A 5 5.62 8.89 3.17
CA GLU A 5 4.47 8.55 2.32
C GLU A 5 4.83 8.37 0.85
N GLN A 6 5.67 9.26 0.29
CA GLN A 6 6.09 9.18 -1.11
C GLN A 6 7.00 7.98 -1.36
N ASN A 7 7.88 7.67 -0.41
CA ASN A 7 8.75 6.49 -0.50
C ASN A 7 7.93 5.19 -0.45
N LEU A 8 6.96 5.13 0.47
CA LEU A 8 6.01 4.04 0.55
C LEU A 8 5.18 3.93 -0.73
N GLN A 9 4.73 5.05 -1.28
CA GLN A 9 3.97 5.10 -2.51
C GLN A 9 4.77 4.51 -3.67
N GLU A 10 6.02 4.92 -3.91
CA GLU A 10 6.82 4.38 -5.02
C GLU A 10 7.08 2.86 -4.88
N ILE A 11 7.36 2.40 -3.65
CA ILE A 11 7.61 0.99 -3.37
C ILE A 11 6.35 0.15 -3.57
N LEU A 12 5.22 0.63 -3.05
CA LEU A 12 3.95 -0.09 -3.06
C LEU A 12 3.27 -0.02 -4.42
N GLN A 13 3.43 1.09 -5.13
CA GLN A 13 2.89 1.27 -6.46
C GLN A 13 3.31 0.13 -7.39
N GLY A 14 4.61 -0.21 -7.44
CA GLY A 14 5.08 -1.33 -8.27
C GLY A 14 4.46 -2.69 -7.88
N SER A 15 4.28 -2.92 -6.58
CA SER A 15 3.67 -4.16 -6.05
C SER A 15 2.17 -4.25 -6.38
N ILE A 16 1.47 -3.11 -6.36
CA ILE A 16 0.03 -3.01 -6.59
C ILE A 16 -0.28 -3.09 -8.09
N GLU A 17 0.51 -2.42 -8.94
CA GLU A 17 0.41 -2.49 -10.40
C GLU A 17 0.70 -3.91 -10.92
N ASP A 18 1.64 -4.65 -10.32
CA ASP A 18 1.94 -6.05 -10.69
C ASP A 18 0.74 -7.00 -10.44
N LEU A 19 -0.07 -6.71 -9.43
CA LEU A 19 -1.33 -7.41 -9.13
C LEU A 19 -2.51 -6.94 -10.00
N GLY A 20 -2.26 -6.01 -10.93
CA GLY A 20 -3.28 -5.41 -11.79
C GLY A 20 -4.24 -4.49 -11.04
N CYS A 21 -3.81 -3.94 -9.90
CA CYS A 21 -4.54 -2.92 -9.14
C CYS A 21 -3.88 -1.56 -9.35
N GLU A 22 -4.62 -0.48 -9.12
CA GLU A 22 -4.11 0.89 -9.10
C GLU A 22 -4.01 1.41 -7.67
N LEU A 23 -2.88 2.05 -7.35
CA LEU A 23 -2.71 2.70 -6.07
C LEU A 23 -3.43 4.06 -6.07
N TRP A 24 -4.58 4.12 -5.40
CA TRP A 24 -5.39 5.33 -5.30
C TRP A 24 -4.81 6.35 -4.31
N GLY A 25 -4.17 5.88 -3.24
CA GLY A 25 -3.51 6.75 -2.27
C GLY A 25 -2.95 6.02 -1.05
N ILE A 26 -2.11 6.72 -0.28
CA ILE A 26 -1.56 6.22 0.98
C ILE A 26 -1.72 7.29 2.05
N GLU A 27 -2.12 6.88 3.24
CA GLU A 27 -2.24 7.73 4.41
C GLU A 27 -1.43 7.15 5.57
N CYS A 28 -0.55 7.96 6.15
CA CYS A 28 0.23 7.58 7.31
C CYS A 28 -0.30 8.28 8.56
N GLN A 29 -1.10 7.58 9.38
CA GLN A 29 -1.51 8.09 10.68
C GLN A 29 -0.54 7.63 11.78
N ARG A 30 0.00 8.59 12.53
CA ARG A 30 0.65 8.31 13.81
C ARG A 30 -0.35 8.38 14.94
N SER A 31 -0.53 7.26 15.64
CA SER A 31 -1.34 7.19 16.84
C SER A 31 -0.44 6.81 18.03
N GLY A 32 0.11 7.84 18.69
CA GLY A 32 1.03 7.69 19.81
C GLY A 32 2.31 6.95 19.42
N ARG A 33 2.48 5.73 19.94
CA ARG A 33 3.67 4.90 19.71
C ARG A 33 3.57 4.02 18.46
N PHE A 34 2.39 3.92 17.86
CA PHE A 34 2.13 3.11 16.69
C PHE A 34 1.93 3.99 15.46
N MET A 35 2.41 3.52 14.33
CA MET A 35 2.18 4.16 13.03
C MET A 35 1.31 3.22 12.22
N THR A 36 0.14 3.70 11.81
CA THR A 36 -0.79 2.98 10.96
C THR A 36 -0.67 3.53 9.56
N VAL A 37 -0.25 2.68 8.63
CA VAL A 37 -0.24 2.99 7.20
C VAL A 37 -1.53 2.43 6.60
N ARG A 38 -2.30 3.30 5.96
CA ARG A 38 -3.55 2.94 5.28
C ARG A 38 -3.31 3.11 3.78
N VAL A 39 -3.48 2.04 3.03
CA VAL A 39 -3.27 2.00 1.59
C VAL A 39 -4.64 1.89 0.93
N PHE A 40 -4.91 2.76 -0.04
CA PHE A 40 -6.13 2.75 -0.84
C PHE A 40 -5.77 2.23 -2.23
N ILE A 41 -6.47 1.17 -2.64
CA ILE A 41 -6.29 0.53 -3.93
C ILE A 41 -7.61 0.50 -4.67
N ASP A 42 -7.53 0.61 -5.98
CA ASP A 42 -8.65 0.47 -6.91
C ASP A 42 -8.30 -0.55 -7.99
N LYS A 43 -9.29 -1.06 -8.72
CA LYS A 43 -9.09 -2.05 -9.78
C LYS A 43 -10.25 -1.96 -10.74
N GLU A 44 -9.96 -1.89 -12.03
CA GLU A 44 -10.99 -1.90 -13.07
C GLU A 44 -11.64 -3.29 -13.11
N GLY A 45 -12.80 -3.43 -12.46
CA GLY A 45 -13.50 -4.72 -12.26
C GLY A 45 -13.79 -5.07 -10.80
N GLY A 46 -13.26 -4.29 -9.85
CA GLY A 46 -13.48 -4.44 -8.42
C GLY A 46 -12.30 -5.10 -7.70
N VAL A 47 -12.00 -4.58 -6.51
CA VAL A 47 -10.97 -5.12 -5.61
C VAL A 47 -11.56 -6.26 -4.79
N THR A 48 -10.86 -7.39 -4.73
CA THR A 48 -11.24 -8.52 -3.87
C THR A 48 -10.47 -8.51 -2.55
N ILE A 49 -10.97 -9.29 -1.58
CA ILE A 49 -10.28 -9.48 -0.29
C ILE A 49 -8.91 -10.15 -0.47
N ASP A 50 -8.76 -10.95 -1.53
CA ASP A 50 -7.52 -11.67 -1.84
C ASP A 50 -6.44 -10.70 -2.33
N ASP A 51 -6.80 -9.74 -3.20
CA ASP A 51 -5.90 -8.65 -3.63
C ASP A 51 -5.37 -7.87 -2.40
N CYS A 52 -6.25 -7.56 -1.44
CA CYS A 52 -5.82 -6.92 -0.18
C CYS A 52 -4.83 -7.77 0.62
N ALA A 53 -5.05 -9.09 0.67
CA ALA A 53 -4.19 -10.00 1.40
C ALA A 53 -2.81 -10.16 0.74
N ASP A 54 -2.76 -10.27 -0.59
CA ASP A 54 -1.52 -10.35 -1.35
C ASP A 54 -0.69 -9.07 -1.24
N ILE A 55 -1.33 -7.90 -1.37
CA ILE A 55 -0.65 -6.63 -1.17
C ILE A 55 -0.07 -6.55 0.25
N SER A 56 -0.87 -6.90 1.27
CA SER A 56 -0.41 -6.88 2.67
C SER A 56 0.81 -7.80 2.90
N ARG A 57 0.85 -8.97 2.26
CA ARG A 57 2.00 -9.88 2.30
C ARG A 57 3.23 -9.29 1.61
N GLN A 58 3.07 -8.70 0.43
CA GLN A 58 4.18 -8.04 -0.28
C GLN A 58 4.75 -6.88 0.54
N VAL A 59 3.90 -6.01 1.09
CA VAL A 59 4.31 -4.90 1.97
C VAL A 59 5.12 -5.43 3.16
N SER A 60 4.64 -6.50 3.79
CA SER A 60 5.28 -7.10 4.96
C SER A 60 6.66 -7.69 4.65
N ALA A 61 6.88 -8.19 3.42
CA ALA A 61 8.17 -8.70 2.98
C ALA A 61 9.21 -7.58 2.76
N ILE A 62 8.76 -6.37 2.42
CA ILE A 62 9.63 -5.21 2.19
C ILE A 62 10.04 -4.54 3.51
N TRP A 63 9.21 -4.63 4.54
CA TRP A 63 9.48 -4.10 5.88
C TRP A 63 10.28 -5.02 6.80
N MET A 64 10.82 -6.13 6.27
CA MET A 64 11.66 -7.08 7.01
C MET A 64 13.12 -6.62 7.10
#